data_AF-C0D9C8-F1
#
_entry.id   AF-C0D9C8-F1
#
_cell.length_a   1.000
_cell.length_b   1.000
_cell.length_c   1.000
_cell.angle_alpha   90.00
_cell.angle_beta   90.00
_cell.angle_gamma   90.00
#
_symmetry.space_group_name_H-M   'P 1'
#
loop_
_entity.id
_entity.type
_entity.pdbx_description
1 polymer ?
#
loop_
_entity_poly.entity_id
_entity_poly.type
_entity_poly.pdbx_seq_one_letter_code
_entity_poly.pdbx_strand_id
1 'polypeptide(L)'
;GYYSHVQEAQEKRTAQGSGTIWKILAANPSHRVIALGDLPGVLTFPCWVQSYVDVSGYWGNPQVVSSASAFLEYLQFADVDYIYMERGYVCAGVRIYDIIRTLIEKGHLYNVCEEGGNLIISVQKGDPQPEITAEHDLEIFDNLYIQHP
;
A
#
# COMPACT_ATOMS: atom_id res chain seq x y z
N GLY A 1 -8.53 -29.07 18.58
CA GLY A 1 -8.31 -27.71 19.10
C GLY A 1 -8.47 -26.76 17.94
N TYR A 2 -9.23 -25.68 18.12
CA TYR A 2 -9.40 -24.64 17.10
C TYR A 2 -8.16 -23.75 17.11
N TYR A 3 -7.32 -23.85 16.07
CA TYR A 3 -6.15 -22.99 15.92
C TYR A 3 -6.54 -21.77 15.08
N SER A 4 -6.54 -20.58 15.71
CA SER A 4 -6.90 -19.35 15.01
C SER A 4 -5.70 -18.81 14.24
N HIS A 5 -5.55 -19.24 12.99
CA HIS A 5 -4.51 -18.73 12.08
C HIS A 5 -4.56 -17.19 11.92
N VAL A 6 -5.75 -16.60 12.07
CA VAL A 6 -5.96 -15.14 12.01
C VAL A 6 -5.34 -14.44 13.21
N GLN A 7 -5.45 -15.02 14.41
CA GLN A 7 -4.85 -14.44 15.61
C GLN A 7 -3.32 -14.53 15.55
N GLU A 8 -2.77 -15.65 15.07
CA GLU A 8 -1.33 -15.79 14.89
C GLU A 8 -0.77 -14.78 13.87
N ALA A 9 -1.48 -14.59 12.75
CA ALA A 9 -1.10 -13.59 11.74
C ALA A 9 -1.16 -12.16 12.30
N GLN A 10 -2.17 -11.84 13.10
CA GLN A 10 -2.29 -10.55 13.78
C GLN A 10 -1.13 -10.32 14.76
N GLU A 11 -0.79 -11.31 15.58
CA GLU A 11 0.31 -11.22 16.56
C GLU A 11 1.66 -11.03 15.84
N LYS A 12 1.91 -11.78 14.77
CA LYS A 12 3.11 -11.63 13.92
C LYS A 12 3.20 -10.24 13.31
N ARG A 13 2.09 -9.71 12.76
CA ARG A 13 2.06 -8.36 12.17
C ARG A 13 2.21 -7.26 13.20
N THR A 14 1.60 -7.42 14.38
CA THR A 14 1.79 -6.50 15.50
C THR A 14 3.24 -6.48 15.95
N ALA A 15 3.90 -7.65 16.03
CA ALA A 15 5.33 -7.75 16.34
C ALA A 15 6.24 -7.14 15.25
N GLN A 16 5.79 -7.13 13.99
CA GLN A 16 6.47 -6.47 12.86
C GLN A 16 6.19 -4.97 12.77
N GLY A 17 5.38 -4.41 13.67
CA GLY A 17 5.05 -2.99 13.69
C GLY A 17 3.88 -2.58 12.80
N SER A 18 3.05 -3.52 12.31
CA SER A 18 1.88 -3.23 11.46
C SER A 18 0.54 -3.43 12.20
N GLY A 19 0.49 -3.22 13.51
CA GLY A 19 -0.67 -3.53 14.36
C GLY A 19 -1.88 -2.64 14.09
N THR A 20 -1.68 -1.35 13.84
CA THR A 20 -2.72 -0.39 13.47
C THR A 20 -3.14 -0.59 12.02
N ILE A 21 -2.17 -0.81 11.11
CA ILE A 21 -2.45 -1.16 9.71
C ILE A 21 -3.34 -2.39 9.63
N TRP A 22 -3.06 -3.42 10.42
CA TRP A 22 -3.90 -4.62 10.51
C TRP A 22 -5.33 -4.29 10.89
N LYS A 23 -5.55 -3.42 11.89
CA LYS A 23 -6.91 -3.03 12.31
C LYS A 23 -7.69 -2.30 11.22
N ILE A 24 -7.02 -1.42 10.46
CA ILE A 24 -7.64 -0.71 9.32
C ILE A 24 -8.09 -1.71 8.25
N LEU A 25 -7.20 -2.64 7.89
CA LEU A 25 -7.50 -3.64 6.86
C LEU A 25 -8.50 -4.69 7.34
N ALA A 26 -8.44 -5.08 8.60
CA ALA A 26 -9.37 -6.04 9.21
C ALA A 26 -10.76 -5.46 9.50
N ALA A 27 -10.92 -4.13 9.45
CA ALA A 27 -12.22 -3.50 9.68
C ALA A 27 -13.27 -3.92 8.64
N ASN A 28 -12.85 -4.24 7.41
CA ASN A 28 -13.75 -4.70 6.36
C ASN A 28 -13.05 -5.72 5.45
N PRO A 29 -13.53 -6.97 5.39
CA PRO A 29 -12.93 -8.01 4.55
C PRO A 29 -13.08 -7.73 3.04
N SER A 30 -13.98 -6.80 2.66
CA SER A 30 -14.18 -6.39 1.27
C SER A 30 -13.18 -5.32 0.81
N HIS A 31 -12.37 -4.76 1.72
CA HIS A 31 -11.32 -3.83 1.33
C HIS A 31 -10.36 -4.49 0.34
N ARG A 32 -10.06 -3.77 -0.74
CA ARG A 32 -9.11 -4.18 -1.76
C ARG A 32 -7.79 -3.48 -1.56
N VAL A 33 -6.74 -4.27 -1.36
CA VAL A 33 -5.40 -3.77 -1.03
C VAL A 33 -4.39 -4.27 -2.06
N ILE A 34 -3.58 -3.36 -2.58
CA ILE A 34 -2.35 -3.74 -3.30
C ILE A 34 -1.19 -3.71 -2.32
N ALA A 35 -0.53 -4.86 -2.15
CA ALA A 35 0.63 -4.98 -1.29
C ALA A 35 1.94 -5.01 -2.07
N LEU A 36 2.88 -4.18 -1.63
CA LEU A 36 4.27 -4.08 -2.08
C LEU A 36 5.15 -4.59 -0.94
N GLY A 37 5.60 -5.83 -1.01
CA GLY A 37 6.40 -6.44 0.04
C GLY A 37 6.78 -7.88 -0.27
N ASP A 38 7.42 -8.54 0.71
CA ASP A 38 7.88 -9.90 0.54
C ASP A 38 6.71 -10.90 0.58
N LEU A 39 6.69 -11.80 -0.41
CA LEU A 39 5.65 -12.82 -0.56
C LEU A 39 6.13 -14.15 0.02
N PRO A 40 5.29 -14.88 0.80
CA PRO A 40 3.84 -14.70 0.97
C PRO A 40 3.43 -13.83 2.16
N GLY A 41 4.38 -13.21 2.89
CA GLY A 41 4.11 -12.50 4.13
C GLY A 41 3.01 -11.45 3.99
N VAL A 42 3.08 -10.59 2.98
CA VAL A 42 2.12 -9.49 2.76
C VAL A 42 0.69 -9.90 2.44
N LEU A 43 0.44 -11.17 2.08
CA LEU A 43 -0.90 -11.67 1.78
C LEU A 43 -1.68 -12.15 3.02
N THR A 44 -1.12 -11.98 4.21
CA THR A 44 -1.71 -12.48 5.46
C THR A 44 -2.81 -11.59 6.05
N PHE A 45 -3.07 -10.41 5.46
CA PHE A 45 -4.14 -9.54 5.96
C PHE A 45 -5.53 -10.16 5.74
N PRO A 46 -6.49 -9.92 6.66
CA PRO A 46 -7.82 -10.52 6.59
C PRO A 46 -8.76 -9.73 5.67
N CYS A 47 -8.28 -9.36 4.48
CA CYS A 47 -9.01 -8.63 3.44
C CYS A 47 -8.53 -9.11 2.06
N TRP A 48 -9.08 -8.53 0.98
CA TRP A 48 -8.60 -8.86 -0.36
C TRP A 48 -7.26 -8.17 -0.61
N VAL A 49 -6.17 -8.96 -0.59
CA VAL A 49 -4.82 -8.48 -0.87
C VAL A 49 -4.32 -9.07 -2.18
N GLN A 50 -3.81 -8.22 -3.05
CA GLN A 50 -3.11 -8.61 -4.26
C GLN A 50 -1.69 -8.06 -4.23
N SER A 51 -0.71 -8.86 -4.63
CA SER A 51 0.67 -8.37 -4.68
C SER A 51 0.90 -7.51 -5.91
N TYR A 52 1.77 -6.52 -5.78
CA TYR A 52 2.22 -5.73 -6.92
C TYR A 52 2.87 -6.58 -8.02
N VAL A 53 3.54 -7.67 -7.65
CA VAL A 53 4.16 -8.62 -8.59
C VAL A 53 3.11 -9.40 -9.38
N ASP A 54 1.92 -9.64 -8.83
CA ASP A 54 0.82 -10.25 -9.59
C ASP A 54 0.27 -9.32 -10.68
N VAL A 55 0.31 -8.00 -10.45
CA VAL A 55 -0.19 -6.99 -11.39
C VAL A 55 0.85 -6.66 -12.47
N SER A 56 2.12 -6.54 -12.07
CA SER A 56 3.22 -6.06 -12.92
C SER A 56 4.15 -7.14 -13.43
N GLY A 57 4.09 -8.34 -12.86
CA GLY A 57 5.03 -9.43 -13.13
C GLY A 57 4.75 -10.15 -14.44
N TYR A 58 5.39 -11.30 -14.61
CA TYR A 58 5.41 -12.05 -15.87
C TYR A 58 4.02 -12.46 -16.40
N TRP A 59 3.05 -12.62 -15.50
CA TRP A 59 1.66 -12.95 -15.81
C TRP A 59 0.71 -11.75 -15.72
N GLY A 60 1.24 -10.59 -15.33
CA GLY A 60 0.51 -9.35 -15.22
C GLY A 60 0.60 -8.50 -16.49
N ASN A 61 0.16 -7.25 -16.39
CA ASN A 61 0.28 -6.28 -17.47
C ASN A 61 1.27 -5.18 -17.09
N PRO A 62 2.53 -5.25 -17.53
CA PRO A 62 3.54 -4.24 -17.20
C PRO A 62 3.16 -2.83 -17.70
N GLN A 63 2.23 -2.68 -18.65
CA GLN A 63 1.72 -1.38 -19.07
C GLN A 63 0.95 -0.66 -17.97
N VAL A 64 0.33 -1.38 -17.03
CA VAL A 64 -0.39 -0.81 -15.88
C VAL A 64 0.54 0.00 -14.98
N VAL A 65 1.80 -0.43 -14.85
CA VAL A 65 2.81 0.23 -14.02
C VAL A 65 3.81 1.04 -14.85
N SER A 66 3.44 1.35 -16.09
CA SER A 66 4.30 2.11 -17.00
C SER A 66 4.41 3.58 -16.60
N SER A 67 3.34 4.14 -16.06
CA SER A 67 3.18 5.56 -15.71
C SER A 67 2.20 5.72 -14.54
N ALA A 68 2.26 6.87 -13.86
CA ALA A 68 1.37 7.18 -12.75
C ALA A 68 -0.11 7.16 -13.16
N SER A 69 -0.44 7.70 -14.34
CA SER A 69 -1.80 7.72 -14.86
C SER A 69 -2.34 6.31 -15.15
N ALA A 70 -1.52 5.45 -15.75
CA ALA A 70 -1.91 4.06 -16.03
C ALA A 70 -2.13 3.27 -14.73
N PHE A 71 -1.30 3.53 -13.71
CA PHE A 71 -1.46 2.87 -12.42
C PHE A 71 -2.72 3.36 -11.71
N LEU A 72 -3.01 4.66 -11.75
CA LEU A 72 -4.24 5.22 -11.22
C LEU A 72 -5.49 4.65 -11.90
N GLU A 73 -5.48 4.53 -13.23
CA GLU A 73 -6.59 3.94 -13.99
C GLU A 73 -6.85 2.50 -13.53
N TYR A 74 -5.79 1.73 -13.28
CA TYR A 74 -5.92 0.39 -12.70
C TYR A 74 -6.47 0.41 -11.27
N LEU A 75 -5.97 1.28 -10.40
CA LEU A 75 -6.47 1.41 -9.03
C LEU A 75 -7.98 1.71 -9.02
N GLN A 76 -8.44 2.58 -9.90
CA GLN A 76 -9.86 2.92 -10.06
C GLN A 76 -10.65 1.76 -10.66
N PHE A 77 -10.15 1.14 -11.72
CA PHE A 77 -10.82 0.02 -12.39
C PHE A 77 -10.96 -1.20 -11.47
N ALA A 78 -9.91 -1.53 -10.72
CA ALA A 78 -9.88 -2.62 -9.75
C ALA A 78 -10.54 -2.26 -8.41
N ASP A 79 -11.06 -1.03 -8.27
CA ASP A 79 -11.74 -0.51 -7.07
C ASP A 79 -10.89 -0.66 -5.80
N VAL A 80 -9.59 -0.40 -5.91
CA VAL A 80 -8.61 -0.51 -4.82
C VAL A 80 -8.88 0.55 -3.78
N ASP A 81 -8.95 0.14 -2.51
CA ASP A 81 -9.14 1.04 -1.37
C ASP A 81 -7.81 1.51 -0.79
N TYR A 82 -6.83 0.61 -0.68
CA TYR A 82 -5.56 0.89 -0.01
C TYR A 82 -4.35 0.33 -0.76
N ILE A 83 -3.21 0.98 -0.57
CA ILE A 83 -1.89 0.48 -0.96
C ILE A 83 -1.10 0.26 0.31
N TYR A 84 -0.56 -0.96 0.47
CA TYR A 84 0.33 -1.32 1.56
C TYR A 84 1.75 -1.45 1.03
N MET A 85 2.72 -0.84 1.70
CA MET A 85 4.14 -0.96 1.42
C MET A 85 4.88 -1.47 2.66
N GLU A 86 5.53 -2.61 2.53
CA GLU A 86 6.36 -3.18 3.57
C GLU A 86 7.70 -2.45 3.65
N ARG A 87 8.25 -2.34 4.86
CA ARG A 87 9.54 -1.69 5.09
C ARG A 87 10.64 -2.25 4.20
N GLY A 88 11.46 -1.37 3.61
CA GLY A 88 12.62 -1.75 2.81
C GLY A 88 12.33 -2.46 1.49
N TYR A 89 11.05 -2.63 1.10
CA TYR A 89 10.70 -3.27 -0.18
C TYR A 89 10.83 -2.30 -1.36
N VAL A 90 10.38 -1.06 -1.19
CA VAL A 90 10.49 -0.02 -2.22
C VAL A 90 11.65 0.92 -1.87
N CYS A 91 12.65 0.99 -2.75
CA CYS A 91 13.78 1.91 -2.61
C CYS A 91 13.60 3.16 -3.48
N ALA A 92 14.20 4.28 -3.08
CA ALA A 92 14.27 5.47 -3.92
C ALA A 92 14.93 5.12 -5.27
N GLY A 93 14.28 5.51 -6.38
CA GLY A 93 14.76 5.25 -7.74
C GLY A 93 14.16 4.02 -8.44
N VAL A 94 13.31 3.22 -7.78
CA VAL A 94 12.46 2.27 -8.51
C VAL A 94 11.23 2.98 -9.07
N ARG A 95 10.77 2.58 -10.26
CA ARG A 95 9.66 3.26 -10.96
C ARG A 95 8.39 3.39 -10.12
N ILE A 96 8.08 2.39 -9.30
CA ILE A 96 6.89 2.42 -8.46
C ILE A 96 6.96 3.52 -7.39
N TYR A 97 8.15 3.89 -6.94
CA TYR A 97 8.37 5.02 -6.02
C TYR A 97 7.92 6.34 -6.67
N ASP A 98 8.41 6.62 -7.88
CA ASP A 98 8.06 7.84 -8.62
C ASP A 98 6.56 7.89 -8.95
N ILE A 99 5.96 6.72 -9.26
CA ILE A 99 4.52 6.60 -9.49
C ILE A 99 3.73 6.98 -8.23
N ILE A 100 4.03 6.35 -7.09
CA ILE A 100 3.31 6.61 -5.84
C ILE A 100 3.48 8.07 -5.42
N ARG A 101 4.71 8.60 -5.47
CA ARG A 101 5.00 10.02 -5.20
C ARG A 101 4.17 10.95 -6.07
N THR A 102 4.14 10.72 -7.38
CA THR A 102 3.37 11.53 -8.34
C THR A 102 1.86 11.49 -8.03
N LEU A 103 1.35 10.34 -7.58
CA LEU A 103 -0.06 10.19 -7.25
C LEU A 103 -0.44 10.86 -5.93
N ILE A 104 0.47 10.87 -4.94
CA ILE A 104 0.29 11.64 -3.70
C ILE A 104 0.32 13.13 -4.02
N GLU A 105 1.29 13.60 -4.80
CA GLU A 105 1.41 15.01 -5.23
C GLU A 105 0.14 15.50 -5.93
N LYS A 106 -0.48 14.65 -6.75
CA LYS A 106 -1.73 14.94 -7.46
C LYS A 106 -2.99 14.78 -6.60
N GLY A 107 -2.87 14.40 -5.33
CA GLY A 107 -3.99 14.20 -4.41
C GLY A 107 -4.88 12.98 -4.72
N HIS A 108 -4.38 12.02 -5.51
CA HIS A 108 -5.06 10.76 -5.79
C HIS A 108 -4.78 9.69 -4.73
N LEU A 109 -3.65 9.83 -4.04
CA LEU A 109 -3.28 9.03 -2.89
C LEU A 109 -3.22 9.96 -1.68
N TYR A 110 -3.83 9.55 -0.57
CA TYR A 110 -3.96 10.40 0.60
C TYR A 110 -3.96 9.58 1.89
N ASN A 111 -3.85 10.28 3.03
CA ASN A 111 -3.91 9.68 4.36
C ASN A 111 -2.82 8.61 4.51
N VAL A 112 -1.59 9.03 4.28
CA VAL A 112 -0.41 8.18 4.38
C VAL A 112 -0.12 7.94 5.87
N CYS A 113 -0.15 6.68 6.30
CA CYS A 113 0.18 6.30 7.66
C CYS A 113 1.41 5.39 7.66
N GLU A 114 2.42 5.78 8.44
CA GLU A 114 3.60 4.97 8.70
C GLU A 114 3.47 4.26 10.06
N GLU A 115 3.81 2.98 10.09
CA GLU A 115 3.87 2.18 11.32
C GLU A 115 5.02 1.14 11.24
N GLY A 116 6.05 1.34 12.07
CA GLY A 116 7.15 0.38 12.23
C GLY A 116 7.99 0.17 10.96
N GLY A 117 8.06 1.18 10.09
CA GLY A 117 8.67 1.18 8.77
C GLY A 117 7.73 0.72 7.65
N ASN A 118 6.52 0.27 7.98
CA ASN A 118 5.51 -0.09 6.97
C ASN A 118 4.61 1.11 6.70
N LEU A 119 4.06 1.17 5.50
CA LEU A 119 3.24 2.29 5.08
C LEU A 119 1.91 1.80 4.53
N ILE A 120 0.83 2.48 4.87
CA ILE A 120 -0.48 2.30 4.25
C ILE A 120 -0.95 3.64 3.69
N ILE A 121 -1.49 3.60 2.48
CA ILE A 121 -1.97 4.77 1.74
C ILE A 121 -3.40 4.50 1.29
N SER A 122 -4.27 5.50 1.41
CA SER A 122 -5.64 5.41 0.93
C SER A 122 -5.74 5.89 -0.52
N VAL A 123 -6.54 5.21 -1.33
CA VAL A 123 -6.76 5.55 -2.74
C VAL A 123 -8.02 6.39 -2.87
N GLN A 124 -7.90 7.57 -3.49
CA GLN A 124 -9.03 8.47 -3.74
C GLN A 124 -9.86 7.93 -4.92
N LYS A 125 -11.12 7.57 -4.64
CA LYS A 125 -12.08 7.06 -5.64
C LYS A 125 -12.93 8.15 -6.31
N GLY A 126 -12.79 9.41 -5.89
CA GLY A 126 -13.55 10.56 -6.38
C GLY A 126 -12.66 11.75 -6.74
N ASP A 127 -13.13 12.97 -6.47
CA ASP A 127 -12.34 14.18 -6.70
C ASP A 127 -11.04 14.18 -5.88
N PRO A 128 -9.92 14.68 -6.43
CA PRO A 128 -8.64 14.73 -5.73
C PRO A 128 -8.73 15.58 -4.45
N GLN A 129 -7.98 15.16 -3.43
CA GLN A 129 -7.89 15.89 -2.16
C GLN A 129 -7.11 17.21 -2.33
N PRO A 130 -7.32 18.22 -1.47
CA PRO A 130 -6.61 19.50 -1.55
C PRO A 130 -5.09 19.33 -1.36
N GLU A 131 -4.31 20.18 -2.05
CA GLU A 131 -2.84 20.14 -2.11
C GLU A 131 -2.15 20.15 -0.73
N ILE A 132 -2.75 20.76 0.28
CA ILE A 132 -2.21 20.84 1.65
C ILE A 132 -2.06 19.46 2.30
N THR A 133 -2.94 18.51 1.95
CA THR A 133 -2.84 17.13 2.44
C THR A 133 -1.70 16.38 1.74
N ALA A 134 -1.45 16.68 0.47
CA ALA A 134 -0.37 16.07 -0.30
C ALA A 134 1.02 16.43 0.24
N GLU A 135 1.25 17.66 0.71
CA GLU A 135 2.54 18.07 1.29
C GLU A 135 2.90 17.27 2.54
N HIS A 136 1.93 17.04 3.44
CA HIS A 136 2.14 16.24 4.65
C HIS A 136 2.35 14.75 4.34
N ASP A 137 1.56 14.21 3.42
CA ASP A 137 1.66 12.82 2.98
C ASP A 137 2.98 12.54 2.26
N LEU A 138 3.47 13.50 1.46
CA LEU A 138 4.80 13.45 0.83
C LEU A 138 5.92 13.50 1.86
N GLU A 139 5.80 14.34 2.91
CA GLU A 139 6.81 14.40 3.96
C GLU A 139 6.95 13.05 4.68
N ILE A 140 5.83 12.40 5.01
CA ILE A 140 5.82 11.05 5.59
C ILE A 140 6.44 10.04 4.62
N PHE A 141 6.06 10.07 3.34
CA PHE A 141 6.55 9.13 2.34
C PHE A 141 8.05 9.26 2.06
N ASP A 142 8.56 10.47 1.83
CA ASP A 142 9.98 10.72 1.54
C ASP A 142 10.86 10.57 2.79
N ASN A 143 10.44 11.08 3.96
CA ASN A 143 11.31 11.09 5.16
C ASN A 143 11.19 9.84 6.03
N LEU A 144 10.00 9.25 6.21
CA LEU A 144 9.84 8.15 7.17
C LEU A 144 10.03 6.78 6.52
N TYR A 145 9.55 6.59 5.29
CA TYR A 145 9.65 5.27 4.65
C TYR A 145 11.04 4.99 4.07
N ILE A 146 11.73 5.99 3.51
CA ILE A 146 13.06 5.80 2.87
C ILE A 146 14.23 5.86 3.88
N GLN A 147 14.04 6.43 5.08
CA GLN A 147 15.10 6.49 6.10
C GLN A 147 15.30 5.18 6.88
N HIS A 148 14.53 4.14 6.60
CA HIS A 148 14.69 2.81 7.20
C HIS A 148 15.23 1.79 6.17
N PRO A 149 16.53 1.85 5.80
CA PRO A 149 17.20 0.78 5.06
C PRO A 149 17.45 -0.47 5.92
#